data_AF-A0A2W6TT36-F1
#
_entry.id   AF-A0A2W6TT36-F1
#
_cell.length_a   1.000
_cell.length_b   1.000
_cell.length_c   1.000
_cell.angle_alpha   90.00
_cell.angle_beta   90.00
_cell.angle_gamma   90.00
#
_symmetry.space_group_name_H-M   'P 1'
#
loop_
_entity.id
_entity.type
_entity.pdbx_description
1 polymer ?
#
loop_
_entity_poly.entity_id
_entity_poly.type
_entity_poly.pdbx_seq_one_letter_code
_entity_poly.pdbx_strand_id
1 'polypeptide(L)'
;MGLVQLVAILGAVSGAIVGAILAYDGEQSWLALPLWALGCALVISLIAAPILWQRVVLDERAGQLRYHNIATAHRWRKVDLVDVLEVRYDNFADKRKAMVSGLYLHMRNGSRPARHRLMDNEVGSYQGPSPMFRDVSAAVLRAQPRSLVDPILLAGQ
;
A
#
# COMPACT_ATOMS: atom_id res chain seq x y z
N MET A 1 9.05 -15.42 3.21
CA MET A 1 7.57 -15.41 3.19
C MET A 1 7.09 -14.69 4.43
N GLY A 2 6.39 -13.58 4.26
CA GLY A 2 5.99 -12.72 5.39
C GLY A 2 4.78 -13.28 6.13
N LEU A 3 4.69 -13.03 7.44
CA LEU A 3 3.57 -13.40 8.33
C LEU A 3 2.19 -13.15 7.69
N VAL A 4 2.06 -12.05 6.94
CA VAL A 4 0.84 -11.67 6.22
C VAL A 4 0.44 -12.69 5.14
N GLN A 5 1.39 -13.21 4.37
CA GLN A 5 1.11 -14.27 3.38
C GLN A 5 0.69 -15.56 4.06
N LEU A 6 1.31 -15.90 5.20
CA LEU A 6 0.96 -17.09 5.97
C LEU A 6 -0.48 -16.99 6.50
N VAL A 7 -0.88 -15.84 7.06
CA VAL A 7 -2.23 -15.61 7.57
C VAL A 7 -3.27 -15.60 6.45
N ALA A 8 -2.97 -15.01 5.30
CA ALA A 8 -3.87 -15.04 4.14
C ALA A 8 -4.09 -16.46 3.60
N ILE A 9 -3.01 -17.26 3.50
CA ILE A 9 -3.09 -18.67 3.09
C ILE A 9 -3.88 -19.48 4.12
N LEU A 10 -3.59 -19.32 5.41
CA LEU A 10 -4.30 -20.01 6.48
C LEU A 10 -5.79 -19.67 6.46
N GLY A 11 -6.14 -18.38 6.34
CA GLY A 11 -7.53 -17.91 6.29
C GLY A 11 -8.30 -18.45 5.08
N ALA A 12 -7.67 -18.47 3.90
CA ALA A 12 -8.27 -19.04 2.69
C ALA A 12 -8.48 -20.55 2.80
N VAL A 13 -7.49 -21.29 3.32
CA VAL A 13 -7.57 -22.74 3.52
C VAL A 13 -8.61 -23.09 4.57
N SER A 14 -8.62 -22.39 5.72
CA SER A 14 -9.63 -22.64 6.76
C SER A 14 -11.04 -22.28 6.31
N GLY A 15 -11.21 -21.18 5.56
CA GLY A 15 -12.51 -20.78 5.00
C GLY A 15 -13.03 -21.78 3.97
N ALA A 16 -12.16 -22.32 3.12
CA ALA A 16 -12.52 -23.35 2.16
C ALA A 16 -12.90 -24.68 2.83
N ILE A 17 -12.15 -25.10 3.86
CA ILE A 17 -12.44 -26.33 4.61
C ILE A 17 -13.77 -26.21 5.36
N VAL A 18 -13.99 -25.12 6.10
CA VAL A 18 -15.25 -24.92 6.84
C VAL A 18 -16.43 -24.79 5.89
N GLY A 19 -16.28 -24.07 4.77
CA GLY A 19 -17.32 -23.98 3.75
C GLY A 19 -17.65 -25.33 3.10
N ALA A 20 -16.63 -26.16 2.83
CA ALA A 20 -16.81 -27.49 2.25
C ALA A 20 -17.48 -28.47 3.22
N ILE A 21 -17.12 -28.44 4.51
CA ILE A 21 -17.73 -29.27 5.55
C ILE A 21 -19.21 -28.90 5.72
N LEU A 22 -19.53 -27.59 5.79
CA LEU A 22 -20.91 -27.11 5.91
C LEU A 22 -21.77 -27.41 4.68
N ALA A 23 -21.16 -27.46 3.48
CA ALA A 23 -21.84 -27.85 2.25
C ALA A 23 -22.06 -29.38 2.15
N TYR A 24 -21.20 -30.19 2.79
CA TYR A 24 -21.27 -31.65 2.76
C TYR A 24 -22.38 -32.22 3.64
N ASP A 25 -22.70 -31.58 4.78
CA ASP A 25 -23.71 -32.09 5.74
C ASP A 25 -25.17 -31.85 5.31
N GLY A 26 -25.43 -31.16 4.19
CA GLY A 26 -26.75 -31.09 3.54
C GLY A 26 -27.89 -30.39 4.30
N GLU A 27 -27.80 -30.22 5.62
CA GLU A 27 -28.92 -29.73 6.46
C GLU A 27 -28.92 -28.22 6.72
N GLN A 28 -27.83 -27.49 6.44
CA GLN A 28 -27.72 -26.04 6.77
C GLN A 28 -27.22 -25.17 5.59
N SER A 29 -27.80 -25.39 4.41
CA SER A 29 -27.47 -24.65 3.18
C SER A 29 -27.63 -23.12 3.27
N TRP A 30 -28.56 -22.64 4.11
CA TRP A 30 -28.85 -21.20 4.23
C TRP A 30 -27.85 -20.42 5.10
N LEU A 31 -27.18 -21.06 6.06
CA LEU A 31 -26.15 -20.43 6.91
C LEU A 31 -24.74 -20.56 6.31
N ALA A 32 -24.51 -21.52 5.41
CA ALA A 32 -23.21 -21.72 4.77
C ALA A 32 -22.76 -20.48 3.98
N LEU A 33 -23.66 -19.86 3.19
CA LEU A 33 -23.39 -18.65 2.42
C LEU A 33 -22.98 -17.44 3.29
N PRO A 34 -23.73 -17.04 4.33
CA PRO A 34 -23.34 -15.92 5.19
C PRO A 34 -22.08 -16.20 5.99
N LEU A 35 -21.84 -17.45 6.45
CA LEU A 35 -20.59 -17.81 7.12
C LEU A 35 -19.39 -17.74 6.19
N TRP A 36 -19.55 -18.18 4.94
CA TRP A 36 -18.51 -18.07 3.91
C TRP A 36 -18.22 -16.60 3.57
N ALA A 37 -19.26 -15.79 3.40
CA ALA A 37 -19.13 -14.35 3.17
C ALA A 37 -18.41 -13.64 4.34
N LEU A 38 -18.75 -13.98 5.59
CA LEU A 38 -18.05 -13.46 6.78
C LEU A 38 -16.58 -13.86 6.81
N GLY A 39 -16.27 -15.12 6.47
CA GLY A 39 -14.89 -15.60 6.35
C GLY A 39 -14.10 -14.83 5.30
N CYS A 40 -14.67 -14.64 4.11
CA CYS A 40 -14.06 -13.82 3.05
C CYS A 40 -13.87 -12.37 3.48
N ALA A 41 -14.88 -11.76 4.10
CA ALA A 41 -14.80 -10.39 4.60
C ALA A 41 -13.70 -10.21 5.65
N LEU A 42 -13.53 -11.18 6.55
CA LEU A 42 -12.45 -11.19 7.55
C LEU A 42 -11.08 -11.25 6.87
N VAL A 43 -10.88 -12.16 5.92
CA VAL A 43 -9.61 -12.31 5.20
C VAL A 43 -9.27 -11.05 4.41
N ILE A 44 -10.23 -10.47 3.68
CA ILE A 44 -10.05 -9.20 2.96
C ILE A 44 -9.67 -8.09 3.94
N SER A 45 -10.36 -8.00 5.07
CA SER A 45 -10.09 -6.99 6.10
C SER A 45 -8.68 -7.14 6.68
N LEU A 46 -8.20 -8.36 6.93
CA LEU A 46 -6.84 -8.62 7.43
C LEU A 46 -5.76 -8.24 6.42
N ILE A 47 -6.01 -8.46 5.12
CA ILE A 47 -5.10 -8.08 4.04
C ILE A 47 -5.09 -6.55 3.84
N ALA A 48 -6.25 -5.90 3.98
CA ALA A 48 -6.40 -4.46 3.82
C ALA A 48 -5.93 -3.66 5.04
N ALA A 49 -6.01 -4.22 6.25
CA ALA A 49 -5.69 -3.52 7.50
C ALA A 49 -4.31 -2.84 7.51
N PRO A 50 -3.22 -3.45 7.02
CA PRO A 50 -1.92 -2.78 6.96
C PRO A 50 -1.87 -1.54 6.06
N ILE A 51 -2.68 -1.52 4.99
CA ILE A 51 -2.81 -0.39 4.06
C ILE A 51 -3.59 0.73 4.74
N LEU A 52 -4.71 0.37 5.38
CA LEU A 52 -5.56 1.32 6.13
C LEU A 52 -4.84 1.95 7.32
N TRP A 53 -3.89 1.24 7.92
CA TRP A 53 -3.08 1.74 9.03
C TRP A 53 -1.93 2.66 8.56
N GLN A 54 -1.67 2.79 7.26
CA GLN A 54 -0.66 3.75 6.81
C GLN A 54 -1.09 5.18 7.17
N ARG A 55 -0.21 5.95 7.81
CA ARG A 55 -0.34 7.42 7.85
C ARG A 55 0.87 8.07 7.22
N VAL A 56 0.58 9.16 6.52
CA VAL A 56 1.54 10.01 5.86
C VAL A 56 1.22 11.44 6.33
N VAL A 57 2.25 12.14 6.78
CA VAL A 57 2.19 13.54 7.22
C VAL A 57 3.24 14.28 6.42
N LEU A 58 2.77 15.19 5.58
CA LEU A 58 3.61 16.07 4.78
C LEU A 58 3.67 17.43 5.48
N ASP A 59 4.88 17.84 5.87
CA ASP A 59 5.17 19.16 6.42
C ASP A 59 6.03 19.93 5.42
N GLU A 60 5.37 20.70 4.56
CA GLU A 60 6.04 21.47 3.51
C GLU A 60 6.92 22.59 4.08
N ARG A 61 6.54 23.17 5.22
CA ARG A 61 7.30 24.26 5.85
C ARG A 61 8.62 23.75 6.42
N ALA A 62 8.59 22.57 7.03
CA ALA A 62 9.78 21.90 7.54
C ALA A 62 10.57 21.18 6.44
N GLY A 63 10.02 21.05 5.22
CA GLY A 63 10.62 20.30 4.11
C GLY A 63 10.68 18.79 4.38
N GLN A 64 9.70 18.25 5.11
CA GLN A 64 9.75 16.90 5.67
C GLN A 64 8.51 16.09 5.34
N LEU A 65 8.75 14.83 5.01
CA LEU A 65 7.73 13.80 4.91
C LEU A 65 7.91 12.81 6.06
N ARG A 66 6.85 12.58 6.82
CA ARG A 66 6.80 11.57 7.87
C ARG A 66 5.78 10.52 7.49
N TYR A 67 6.14 9.26 7.64
CA TYR A 67 5.20 8.19 7.36
C TYR A 67 5.43 6.99 8.27
N HIS A 68 4.38 6.19 8.46
CA HIS A 68 4.49 4.87 9.05
C HIS A 68 3.62 3.90 8.27
N ASN A 69 4.17 2.73 7.98
CA ASN A 69 3.45 1.68 7.26
C ASN A 69 4.02 0.29 7.60
N ILE A 70 3.48 -0.75 6.99
CA ILE A 70 3.94 -2.12 7.23
C ILE A 70 5.40 -2.34 6.85
N ALA A 71 5.91 -1.67 5.81
CA ALA A 71 7.32 -1.78 5.41
C ALA A 71 8.28 -1.22 6.48
N THR A 72 7.80 -0.31 7.33
CA THR A 72 8.55 0.24 8.46
C THR A 72 8.21 -0.44 9.79
N ALA A 73 7.49 -1.57 9.76
CA ALA A 73 6.93 -2.22 10.94
C ALA A 73 6.12 -1.23 11.82
N HIS A 74 5.38 -0.33 11.17
CA HIS A 74 4.61 0.76 11.77
C HIS A 74 5.40 1.73 12.65
N ARG A 75 6.74 1.75 12.53
CA ARG A 75 7.56 2.81 13.13
C ARG A 75 7.52 4.04 12.25
N TRP A 76 7.40 5.20 12.89
CA TRP A 76 7.53 6.48 12.20
C TRP A 76 8.91 6.61 11.56
N ARG A 77 8.91 6.91 10.27
CA ARG A 77 10.10 7.29 9.51
C ARG A 77 9.94 8.73 9.05
N LYS A 78 11.07 9.40 8.97
CA LYS A 78 11.21 10.76 8.48
C LYS A 78 12.07 10.72 7.21
N VAL A 79 11.67 11.51 6.23
CA VAL A 79 12.31 11.71 4.95
C VAL A 79 12.42 13.22 4.74
N ASP A 80 13.64 13.71 4.59
CA ASP A 80 13.86 15.10 4.20
C ASP A 80 13.67 15.21 2.68
N LEU A 81 12.77 16.10 2.24
CA LEU A 81 12.37 16.19 0.83
C LEU A 81 13.52 16.64 -0.08
N VAL A 82 14.47 17.41 0.46
CA VAL A 82 15.67 17.92 -0.23
C VAL A 82 16.71 16.84 -0.55
N ASP A 83 16.53 15.63 -0.02
CA ASP A 83 17.40 14.49 -0.30
C ASP A 83 16.73 13.47 -1.25
N VAL A 84 15.50 13.72 -1.70
CA VAL A 84 14.78 12.84 -2.63
C VAL A 84 15.24 13.12 -4.06
N LEU A 85 16.03 12.21 -4.62
CA LEU A 85 16.60 12.32 -5.97
C LEU A 85 15.65 11.87 -7.07
N GLU A 86 14.82 10.88 -6.78
CA GLU A 86 13.89 10.31 -7.76
C GLU A 86 12.59 9.86 -7.09
N VAL A 87 11.46 10.12 -7.75
CA VAL A 87 10.11 9.72 -7.33
C VAL A 87 9.49 8.89 -8.44
N ARG A 88 9.22 7.61 -8.14
CA ARG A 88 8.65 6.66 -9.10
C ARG A 88 7.27 6.17 -8.69
N TYR A 89 6.38 6.11 -9.67
CA TYR A 89 5.06 5.51 -9.53
C TYR A 89 5.12 4.03 -9.95
N ASP A 90 4.69 3.15 -9.05
CA ASP A 90 4.55 1.73 -9.29
C ASP A 90 3.05 1.42 -9.34
N ASN A 91 2.51 1.28 -10.55
CA ASN A 91 1.12 0.96 -10.76
C ASN A 91 0.88 -0.53 -10.46
N PHE A 92 -0.11 -0.86 -9.63
CA PHE A 92 -0.46 -2.26 -9.38
C PHE A 92 -0.90 -3.00 -10.66
N ALA A 93 -1.45 -2.28 -11.64
CA ALA A 93 -1.92 -2.85 -12.90
C ALA A 93 -0.77 -3.24 -13.83
N ASP A 94 0.43 -2.66 -13.64
CA ASP A 94 1.60 -3.00 -14.43
C ASP A 94 2.26 -4.26 -13.85
N LYS A 95 2.10 -5.37 -14.56
CA LYS A 95 2.25 -6.74 -14.05
C LYS A 95 3.62 -6.99 -13.40
N ARG A 96 3.63 -7.41 -12.12
CA ARG A 96 4.24 -8.68 -11.61
C ARG A 96 4.47 -8.78 -10.08
N LYS A 97 4.28 -7.74 -9.25
CA LYS A 97 4.75 -7.82 -7.84
C LYS A 97 3.91 -7.16 -6.72
N ALA A 98 2.95 -6.29 -7.01
CA ALA A 98 2.29 -5.50 -5.97
C ALA A 98 0.75 -5.64 -5.99
N MET A 99 0.14 -5.81 -4.81
CA MET A 99 -1.32 -5.81 -4.64
C MET A 99 -1.93 -4.39 -4.65
N VAL A 100 -1.09 -3.35 -4.54
CA VAL A 100 -1.49 -1.94 -4.37
C VAL A 100 -0.45 -1.06 -5.06
N SER A 101 -0.90 0.04 -5.66
CA SER A 101 -0.01 1.06 -6.21
C SER A 101 0.93 1.61 -5.14
N GLY A 102 2.11 2.04 -5.56
CA GLY A 102 3.11 2.56 -4.64
C GLY A 102 3.82 3.78 -5.18
N LEU A 103 4.24 4.66 -4.27
CA LEU A 103 5.16 5.75 -4.55
C LEU A 103 6.52 5.41 -3.94
N TYR A 104 7.53 5.28 -4.79
CA TYR A 104 8.91 5.07 -4.34
C TYR A 104 9.67 6.38 -4.31
N LEU A 105 10.26 6.68 -3.16
CA LEU A 105 11.17 7.79 -2.95
C LEU A 105 12.58 7.25 -2.86
N HIS A 106 13.41 7.61 -3.84
CA HIS A 106 14.81 7.27 -3.91
C HIS A 106 15.61 8.44 -3.37
N MET A 107 16.31 8.22 -2.26
CA MET A 107 17.00 9.27 -1.53
C MET A 107 18.51 9.16 -1.64
N ARG A 108 19.16 10.32 -1.61
CA ARG A 108 20.57 10.46 -1.33
C ARG A 108 20.83 10.11 0.12
N ASN A 109 21.60 9.05 0.38
CA ASN A 109 21.98 8.68 1.74
C ASN A 109 23.45 8.23 1.78
N GLY A 110 24.36 9.20 1.82
CA GLY A 110 25.80 8.95 1.90
C GLY A 110 26.28 7.91 0.88
N SER A 111 26.81 6.79 1.39
CA SER A 111 27.37 5.69 0.59
C SER A 111 26.35 4.63 0.14
N ARG A 112 25.08 4.69 0.58
CA ARG A 112 24.05 3.69 0.21
C ARG A 112 22.72 4.36 -0.15
N PRO A 113 22.17 4.16 -1.35
CA PRO A 113 20.87 4.72 -1.71
C PRO A 113 19.79 4.19 -0.75
N ALA A 114 19.03 5.10 -0.16
CA ALA A 114 17.87 4.74 0.65
C ALA A 114 16.61 4.77 -0.23
N ARG A 115 15.74 3.77 -0.06
CA ARG A 115 14.48 3.66 -0.81
C ARG A 115 13.33 3.55 0.17
N HIS A 116 12.39 4.47 0.06
CA HIS A 116 11.15 4.47 0.83
C HIS A 116 9.98 4.18 -0.09
N ARG A 117 8.98 3.44 0.41
CA ARG A 117 7.76 3.13 -0.35
C ARG A 117 6.56 3.58 0.46
N LEU A 118 5.73 4.42 -0.14
CA LEU A 118 4.37 4.70 0.32
C LEU A 118 3.41 3.80 -0.46
N MET A 119 2.41 3.26 0.22
CA MET A 119 1.33 2.50 -0.41
C MET A 119 0.18 3.44 -0.72
N ASP A 120 -0.49 3.21 -1.84
CA ASP A 120 -1.70 3.95 -2.13
C ASP A 120 -2.83 3.47 -1.21
N ASN A 121 -3.65 4.40 -0.73
CA ASN A 121 -4.81 4.07 0.09
C ASN A 121 -6.14 4.32 -0.65
N GLU A 122 -6.07 4.83 -1.88
CA GLU A 122 -7.25 5.07 -2.70
C GLU A 122 -7.77 3.75 -3.29
N VAL A 123 -8.90 3.29 -2.75
CA VAL A 123 -9.57 2.07 -3.20
C VAL A 123 -10.17 2.33 -4.58
N GLY A 124 -9.75 1.56 -5.59
CA GLY A 124 -10.35 1.59 -6.92
C GLY A 124 -9.72 2.58 -7.91
N SER A 125 -8.54 3.14 -7.63
CA SER A 125 -7.83 3.97 -8.59
C SER A 125 -7.23 3.14 -9.75
N TYR A 126 -8.06 2.78 -10.72
CA TYR A 126 -7.61 2.31 -12.04
C TYR A 126 -7.20 3.47 -12.96
N GLN A 127 -7.43 4.72 -12.53
CA GLN A 127 -7.33 5.92 -13.35
C GLN A 127 -5.98 6.64 -13.21
N GLY A 128 -5.08 6.18 -12.33
CA GLY A 128 -3.73 6.73 -12.20
C GLY A 128 -3.28 6.93 -10.75
N PRO A 129 -2.27 7.77 -10.50
CA PRO A 129 -1.78 8.04 -9.15
C PRO A 129 -2.78 8.86 -8.34
N SER A 130 -2.93 8.51 -7.05
CA SER A 130 -3.82 9.20 -6.12
C SER A 130 -3.41 10.65 -5.83
N PRO A 131 -4.35 11.51 -5.36
CA PRO A 131 -4.05 12.89 -4.99
C PRO A 131 -2.89 12.99 -3.98
N MET A 132 -2.85 12.09 -2.98
CA MET A 132 -1.76 12.03 -2.01
C MET A 132 -0.38 11.86 -2.68
N PHE A 133 -0.28 10.99 -3.69
CA PHE A 133 0.98 10.80 -4.41
C PHE A 133 1.38 12.02 -5.22
N ARG A 134 0.41 12.71 -5.82
CA ARG A 134 0.65 13.95 -6.56
C ARG A 134 1.12 15.06 -5.63
N ASP A 135 0.48 15.22 -4.46
CA ASP A 135 0.84 16.23 -3.45
C ASP A 135 2.27 16.02 -2.94
N VAL A 136 2.63 14.77 -2.60
CA VAL A 136 3.99 14.43 -2.18
C VAL A 136 5.00 14.72 -3.30
N SER A 137 4.68 14.36 -4.55
CA SER A 137 5.56 14.59 -5.70
C SER A 137 5.76 16.09 -5.97
N ALA A 138 4.69 16.89 -5.85
CA ALA A 138 4.75 18.34 -5.97
C ALA A 138 5.59 18.98 -4.86
N ALA A 139 5.46 18.49 -3.63
CA ALA A 139 6.26 18.96 -2.50
C ALA A 139 7.74 18.59 -2.66
N VAL A 140 8.05 17.40 -3.17
CA VAL A 140 9.42 17.00 -3.52
C VAL A 140 9.99 17.95 -4.58
N LEU A 141 9.27 18.24 -5.67
CA LEU A 141 9.75 19.16 -6.70
C LEU A 141 9.97 20.59 -6.18
N ARG A 142 9.10 21.07 -5.29
CA ARG A 142 9.27 22.38 -4.65
C ARG A 142 10.51 22.42 -3.76
N ALA A 143 10.80 21.36 -3.02
CA ALA A 143 11.97 21.29 -2.14
C ALA A 143 13.27 20.98 -2.89
N GLN A 144 13.21 20.16 -3.93
CA GLN A 144 14.33 19.75 -4.76
C GLN A 144 13.94 19.77 -6.25
N PRO A 145 14.11 20.91 -6.94
CA PRO A 145 13.70 21.07 -8.34
C PRO A 145 14.41 20.16 -9.34
N ARG A 146 15.54 19.56 -8.94
CA ARG A 146 16.31 18.62 -9.76
C ARG A 146 15.91 17.16 -9.56
N SER A 147 14.94 16.87 -8.69
CA SER A 147 14.45 15.51 -8.50
C SER A 147 13.81 14.99 -9.79
N LEU A 148 14.13 13.76 -10.17
CA LEU A 148 13.50 13.06 -11.30
C LEU A 148 12.14 12.53 -10.85
N VAL A 149 11.05 13.06 -11.37
CA VAL A 149 9.70 12.61 -11.01
C VAL A 149 9.04 11.97 -12.22
N ASP A 150 8.44 10.79 -12.03
CA ASP A 150 7.72 10.11 -13.09
C ASP A 150 6.62 11.03 -13.67
N PRO A 151 6.56 11.22 -15.01
CA PRO A 151 5.65 12.19 -15.63
C PRO A 151 4.17 11.96 -15.31
N ILE A 152 3.77 10.71 -15.06
CA ILE A 152 2.40 10.35 -14.70
C ILE A 152 1.95 10.97 -13.37
N LEU A 153 2.89 11.28 -12.47
CA LEU A 153 2.63 11.96 -11.19
C LEU A 153 2.42 13.47 -11.36
N LEU A 154 2.81 14.01 -12.52
CA LEU A 154 2.66 15.41 -12.88
C LEU A 154 1.44 15.66 -13.78
N ALA A 155 0.95 14.61 -14.45
CA ALA A 155 -0.21 14.68 -15.31
C ALA A 155 -1.48 14.95 -14.49
N GLY A 156 -2.08 16.13 -14.68
CA GLY A 156 -3.29 16.57 -13.97
C GLY A 156 -3.03 17.54 -12.81
N GLN A 157 -1.87 18.21 -12.80
CA GLN A 157 -1.68 19.50 -12.12
C GLN A 157 -2.09 20.65 -13.03
#